data_AF-A0A1I1LBY2-F1
#
_entry.id   AF-A0A1I1LBY2-F1
#
_cell.length_a   1.000
_cell.length_b   1.000
_cell.length_c   1.000
_cell.angle_alpha   90.00
_cell.angle_beta   90.00
_cell.angle_gamma   90.00
#
_symmetry.space_group_name_H-M   'P 1'
#
loop_
_entity.id
_entity.type
_entity.pdbx_description
1 polymer ?
#
loop_
_entity_poly.entity_id
_entity_poly.type
_entity_poly.pdbx_seq_one_letter_code
_entity_poly.pdbx_strand_id
1 'polypeptide(L)'
;MFNPKLFDATPLHLRVYHFYEKLYTTIDLAAALCFVVGSVMFFFEAWQIQGTWLFLIGSIFFAARPMVRFMREFHLAQLPLPSDDTA
;
A
#
# COMPACT_ATOMS: atom_id res chain seq x y z
N MET A 1 5.27 -10.31 -22.30
CA MET A 1 5.93 -9.06 -21.85
C MET A 1 4.84 -8.16 -21.33
N PHE A 2 4.80 -7.90 -20.02
CA PHE A 2 3.84 -6.99 -19.40
C PHE A 2 3.91 -5.64 -20.13
N ASN A 3 2.82 -5.19 -20.74
CA ASN A 3 2.79 -3.92 -21.47
C ASN A 3 2.07 -2.88 -20.60
N PRO A 4 2.80 -2.00 -19.89
CA PRO A 4 2.21 -1.06 -18.94
C PRO A 4 1.29 0.00 -19.57
N LYS A 5 1.18 0.04 -20.91
CA LYS A 5 0.35 1.00 -21.66
C LYS A 5 -1.09 0.52 -21.93
N LEU A 6 -1.51 -0.62 -21.37
CA LEU A 6 -2.86 -1.16 -21.53
C LEU A 6 -3.73 -1.02 -20.26
N PHE A 7 -3.16 -0.57 -19.13
CA PHE A 7 -3.90 -0.41 -17.85
C PHE A 7 -4.76 0.86 -17.81
N ASP A 8 -4.54 1.78 -18.71
CA ASP A 8 -5.28 3.02 -18.92
C ASP A 8 -6.30 2.90 -20.07
N ALA A 9 -6.34 1.75 -20.74
CA ALA A 9 -7.23 1.50 -21.88
C ALA A 9 -8.72 1.48 -21.50
N THR A 10 -9.04 1.15 -20.23
CA THR A 10 -10.43 1.07 -19.76
C THR A 10 -10.60 1.86 -18.45
N PRO A 11 -11.65 2.69 -18.29
CA PRO A 11 -11.87 3.51 -17.08
C PRO A 11 -11.99 2.68 -15.78
N LEU A 12 -12.28 1.37 -15.88
CA LEU A 12 -12.32 0.44 -14.76
C LEU A 12 -10.93 0.17 -14.16
N HIS A 13 -9.90 -0.02 -15.00
CA HIS A 13 -8.53 -0.31 -14.55
C HIS A 13 -7.90 0.90 -13.83
N LEU A 14 -8.13 2.12 -14.33
CA LEU A 14 -7.74 3.38 -13.70
C LEU A 14 -8.35 3.53 -12.30
N ARG A 15 -9.62 3.16 -12.12
CA ARG A 15 -10.30 3.23 -10.82
C ARG A 15 -9.68 2.27 -9.80
N VAL A 16 -9.38 1.04 -10.22
CA VAL A 16 -8.71 0.04 -9.38
C VAL A 16 -7.31 0.50 -9.02
N TYR A 17 -6.54 0.96 -10.00
CA TYR A 17 -5.18 1.47 -9.79
C TYR A 17 -5.15 2.63 -8.77
N HIS A 18 -5.97 3.67 -8.96
CA HIS A 18 -6.03 4.81 -8.04
C HIS A 18 -6.53 4.44 -6.64
N PHE A 19 -7.39 3.43 -6.51
CA PHE A 19 -7.81 2.94 -5.20
C PHE A 19 -6.63 2.33 -4.44
N TYR A 20 -5.87 1.42 -5.08
CA TYR A 20 -4.71 0.79 -4.48
C TYR A 20 -3.58 1.79 -4.19
N GLU A 21 -3.38 2.80 -5.04
CA GLU A 21 -2.40 3.86 -4.82
C GLU A 21 -2.72 4.68 -3.58
N LYS A 22 -3.97 5.13 -3.41
CA LYS A 22 -4.42 5.82 -2.19
C LYS A 22 -4.28 4.95 -0.94
N LEU A 23 -4.60 3.67 -1.04
CA LEU A 23 -4.44 2.72 0.07
C LEU A 23 -2.96 2.60 0.47
N TYR A 24 -2.06 2.52 -0.51
CA TYR A 24 -0.62 2.50 -0.30
C TYR A 24 -0.15 3.74 0.46
N THR A 25 -0.46 4.93 -0.06
CA THR A 25 -0.07 6.20 0.57
C THR A 25 -0.61 6.31 1.99
N THR A 26 -1.84 5.86 2.23
CA THR A 26 -2.45 5.91 3.57
C THR A 26 -1.70 5.00 4.56
N ILE A 27 -1.39 3.77 4.17
CA ILE A 27 -0.63 2.81 5.01
C ILE A 27 0.76 3.36 5.31
N ASP A 28 1.41 3.97 4.32
CA ASP A 28 2.75 4.52 4.49
C ASP A 28 2.79 5.73 5.41
N LEU A 29 1.82 6.64 5.26
CA LEU A 29 1.69 7.77 6.16
C LEU A 29 1.40 7.31 7.58
N ALA A 30 0.54 6.31 7.77
CA ALA A 30 0.27 5.72 9.08
C ALA A 30 1.54 5.11 9.69
N ALA A 31 2.29 4.32 8.92
CA ALA A 31 3.57 3.74 9.36
C ALA A 31 4.58 4.81 9.75
N ALA A 32 4.75 5.83 8.89
CA ALA A 32 5.67 6.94 9.13
C ALA A 32 5.31 7.73 10.39
N LEU A 33 4.02 8.04 10.60
CA LEU A 33 3.55 8.71 11.81
C LEU A 33 3.82 7.88 13.06
N CYS A 34 3.51 6.57 13.03
CA CYS A 34 3.83 5.67 14.13
C CYS A 34 5.32 5.67 14.47
N PHE A 35 6.21 5.59 13.47
CA PHE A 35 7.65 5.61 13.70
C PHE A 35 8.16 6.95 14.23
N VAL A 36 7.70 8.07 13.68
CA VAL A 36 8.12 9.40 14.15
C VAL A 36 7.67 9.62 15.59
N VAL A 37 6.40 9.36 15.90
CA VAL A 37 5.88 9.53 17.27
C VAL A 37 6.57 8.56 18.22
N GLY A 38 6.75 7.30 17.83
CA GLY A 38 7.45 6.30 18.65
C GLY A 38 8.91 6.70 18.91
N SER A 39 9.56 7.33 17.92
CA SER A 39 10.93 7.83 18.07
C SER A 39 11.00 8.95 19.09
N VAL A 40 10.03 9.87 19.07
CA VAL A 40 9.91 10.94 20.08
C VAL A 40 9.68 10.34 21.47
N MET A 41 8.89 9.28 21.58
CA MET A 41 8.61 8.63 22.86
C MET A 41 9.86 7.95 23.46
N PHE A 42 10.78 7.46 22.64
CA PHE A 42 12.02 6.83 23.13
C PHE A 42 12.99 7.79 23.83
N PHE A 43 12.82 9.11 23.70
CA PHE A 43 13.59 10.09 24.46
C PHE A 43 13.23 10.14 25.95
N PHE A 44 12.10 9.54 26.36
CA PHE A 44 11.61 9.54 27.74
C PHE A 44 11.53 8.10 28.27
N GLU A 45 12.28 7.78 29.31
CA GLU A 45 12.34 6.43 29.89
C GLU A 45 10.95 5.89 30.27
N ALA A 46 10.08 6.74 30.82
CA ALA A 46 8.71 6.40 31.21
C ALA A 46 7.80 6.01 30.04
N TRP A 47 8.14 6.38 28.80
CA TRP A 47 7.31 6.17 27.60
C TRP A 47 7.87 5.10 26.64
N GLN A 48 9.00 4.48 26.97
CA GLN A 48 9.67 3.55 26.06
C GLN A 48 8.81 2.32 25.72
N ILE A 49 8.04 1.79 26.67
CA ILE A 49 7.15 0.64 26.42
C ILE A 49 6.09 1.02 25.38
N GLN A 50 5.45 2.18 25.54
CA GLN A 50 4.44 2.66 24.61
C GLN A 50 5.06 3.02 23.25
N GLY A 51 6.25 3.61 23.24
CA GLY A 51 7.04 3.86 22.02
C GLY A 51 7.36 2.56 21.26
N THR A 52 7.71 1.50 21.98
CA THR A 52 7.98 0.17 21.41
C THR A 52 6.75 -0.42 20.73
N TRP A 53 5.57 -0.34 21.37
CA TRP A 53 4.32 -0.76 20.74
C TRP A 53 3.99 0.03 19.49
N LEU A 54 4.23 1.35 19.50
CA LEU A 54 3.98 2.20 18.35
C LEU A 54 4.93 1.87 17.19
N PHE A 55 6.19 1.56 17.50
CA PHE A 55 7.15 1.04 16.52
C PHE A 55 6.74 -0.31 15.96
N LEU A 56 6.23 -1.23 16.79
CA LEU A 56 5.74 -2.53 16.32
C LEU A 56 4.56 -2.36 15.36
N ILE A 57 3.59 -1.51 15.71
CA ILE A 57 2.44 -1.21 14.85
C ILE A 57 2.90 -0.56 13.53
N GLY A 58 3.79 0.44 13.60
CA GLY A 58 4.39 1.07 12.42
C GLY A 58 5.09 0.05 11.52
N SER A 59 5.78 -0.93 12.12
CA SER A 59 6.48 -2.01 11.40
C SER A 59 5.52 -2.95 10.70
N ILE A 60 4.40 -3.28 11.33
CA ILE A 60 3.35 -4.09 10.71
C ILE A 60 2.73 -3.37 9.51
N PHE A 61 2.43 -2.07 9.64
CA PHE A 61 1.94 -1.27 8.50
C PHE A 61 2.97 -1.16 7.38
N PHE A 62 4.23 -0.92 7.71
CA PHE A 62 5.32 -0.88 6.74
C PHE A 62 5.48 -2.22 6.00
N ALA A 63 5.34 -3.35 6.72
CA ALA A 63 5.37 -4.69 6.14
C ALA A 63 4.12 -5.04 5.31
N ALA A 64 3.00 -4.30 5.45
CA ALA A 64 1.80 -4.51 4.64
C ALA A 64 1.96 -4.02 3.19
N ARG A 65 2.94 -3.15 2.90
CA ARG A 65 3.27 -2.68 1.53
C ARG A 65 3.35 -3.81 0.49
N PRO A 66 4.21 -4.84 0.64
CA PRO A 66 4.32 -5.92 -0.33
C PRO A 66 2.98 -6.66 -0.53
N MET A 67 2.18 -6.83 0.52
CA MET A 67 0.88 -7.50 0.43
C MET A 67 -0.12 -6.71 -0.43
N VAL A 68 -0.20 -5.40 -0.24
CA VAL A 68 -1.10 -4.54 -1.03
C VAL A 68 -0.66 -4.47 -2.51
N ARG A 69 0.66 -4.48 -2.76
CA ARG A 69 1.21 -4.55 -4.13
C ARG A 69 0.79 -5.83 -4.84
N PHE A 70 0.92 -6.95 -4.15
CA PHE A 70 0.50 -8.26 -4.65
C PHE A 70 -1.01 -8.29 -4.93
N MET A 71 -1.85 -7.78 -4.02
CA MET A 71 -3.29 -7.71 -4.24
C MET A 71 -3.67 -6.85 -5.46
N ARG A 72 -2.98 -5.73 -5.69
CA ARG A 72 -3.18 -4.89 -6.86
C ARG A 72 -2.85 -5.63 -8.15
N GLU A 73 -1.71 -6.30 -8.20
CA GLU A 73 -1.28 -7.06 -9.38
C GLU A 73 -2.24 -8.21 -9.68
N PHE A 74 -2.70 -8.90 -8.65
CA PHE A 74 -3.71 -9.96 -8.77
C PHE A 74 -5.06 -9.43 -9.29
N HIS A 75 -5.56 -8.33 -8.74
CA HIS A 75 -6.83 -7.73 -9.17
C HIS A 75 -6.75 -7.22 -10.61
N LEU A 76 -5.66 -6.55 -10.99
CA LEU A 76 -5.46 -6.08 -12.36
C LEU A 76 -5.34 -7.24 -13.36
N ALA A 77 -4.77 -8.38 -12.96
CA ALA A 77 -4.67 -9.56 -13.82
C ALA A 77 -6.01 -10.26 -14.10
N GLN A 78 -7.05 -9.99 -13.30
CA GLN A 78 -8.39 -10.56 -13.48
C GLN A 78 -9.33 -9.71 -14.33
N LEU A 79 -8.92 -8.49 -14.71
CA LEU A 79 -9.77 -7.61 -15.52
C LEU A 79 -9.68 -7.97 -17.01
N PRO A 80 -10.80 -7.97 -17.76
CA PRO A 80 -10.80 -8.24 -19.20
C PRO A 80 -9.97 -7.21 -19.96
N LEU A 81 -9.11 -7.67 -20.85
CA LEU A 81 -8.31 -6.80 -21.71
C LEU A 81 -9.08 -6.52 -23.01
N PRO A 82 -9.05 -5.28 -23.55
CA PRO A 82 -9.74 -4.93 -24.80
C PRO A 82 -9.36 -5.77 -26.04
N SER A 83 -8.32 -6.60 -25.98
CA SER A 83 -7.92 -7.51 -27.06
C SER A 83 -8.77 -8.79 -27.13
N ASP A 84 -9.55 -9.11 -26.10
CA ASP A 84 -10.42 -10.30 -26.07
C ASP A 84 -11.70 -10.14 -26.92
N ASP A 85 -12.03 -8.92 -27.35
CA ASP A 85 -13.21 -8.63 -28.18
C ASP A 85 -12.98 -8.84 -29.69
N THR A 86 -11.81 -9.38 -30.08
CA THR A 86 -11.45 -9.61 -31.50
C THR A 86 -11.32 -11.10 -31.90
N ALA A 87 -11.80 -12.02 -31.06
CA ALA A 87 -11.84 -13.46 -31.34
C ALA A 87 -13.23 -13.94 -31.81
#